data_AF-A0A2K3JIX3-F1
#
_entry.id   AF-A0A2K3JIX3-F1
#
_cell.length_a   1.000
_cell.length_b   1.000
_cell.length_c   1.000
_cell.angle_alpha   90.00
_cell.angle_beta   90.00
_cell.angle_gamma   90.00
#
_symmetry.space_group_name_H-M   'P 1'
#
loop_
_entity.id
_entity.type
_entity.pdbx_description
1 polymer ?
#
loop_
_entity_poly.entity_id
_entity_poly.type
_entity_poly.pdbx_seq_one_letter_code
_entity_poly.pdbx_strand_id
1 'polypeptide(L)'
;MSENPILPVDKKTWNKWSFYLNVVIFIIIAVVIYLLILDAFHAGIVYVQNDPTLLTNAWIAVVRDVAFLAVGLVILFVQMFNYYRQLSRRSW
;
A
#
# COMPACT_ATOMS: atom_id res chain seq x y z
N MET A 1 -20.64 4.46 -34.99
CA MET A 1 -19.72 4.15 -33.87
C MET A 1 -19.84 5.29 -32.89
N SER A 2 -20.35 5.04 -31.68
CA SER A 2 -20.56 6.07 -30.67
C SER A 2 -19.21 6.56 -30.14
N GLU A 3 -18.76 7.71 -30.62
CA GLU A 3 -17.72 8.48 -29.94
C GLU A 3 -18.29 8.91 -28.60
N ASN A 4 -17.99 8.15 -27.54
CA ASN A 4 -18.29 8.60 -26.18
C ASN A 4 -17.40 9.82 -25.94
N PRO A 5 -17.95 11.04 -25.84
CA PRO A 5 -17.14 12.19 -25.50
C PRO A 5 -16.56 11.91 -24.11
N ILE A 6 -15.23 11.94 -24.01
CA ILE A 6 -14.54 11.80 -22.73
C ILE A 6 -14.89 13.05 -21.94
N LEU A 7 -15.98 12.97 -21.18
CA LEU A 7 -16.45 14.08 -20.36
C LEU A 7 -15.34 14.43 -19.37
N PRO A 8 -14.83 15.68 -19.36
CA PRO A 8 -13.79 16.08 -18.43
C PRO A 8 -14.32 15.89 -17.01
N VAL A 9 -13.75 14.93 -16.28
CA VAL A 9 -14.10 14.69 -14.88
C VAL A 9 -13.85 15.98 -14.12
N ASP A 10 -14.90 16.52 -13.49
CA ASP A 10 -14.79 17.74 -12.71
C ASP A 10 -13.68 17.58 -11.64
N LYS A 11 -12.77 18.56 -11.56
CA LYS A 11 -11.61 18.54 -10.65
C LYS A 11 -12.03 18.30 -9.20
N LYS A 12 -13.22 18.79 -8.82
CA LYS A 12 -13.80 18.60 -7.49
C LYS A 12 -14.15 17.14 -7.20
N THR A 13 -14.66 16.43 -8.20
CA THR A 13 -14.99 15.00 -8.12
C THR A 13 -13.73 14.16 -8.04
N TRP A 14 -12.71 14.46 -8.86
CA TRP A 14 -11.42 13.76 -8.83
C TRP A 14 -10.72 13.84 -7.47
N ASN A 15 -10.75 15.01 -6.82
CA ASN A 15 -10.17 15.19 -5.50
C ASN A 15 -10.87 14.36 -4.41
N LYS A 16 -12.20 14.21 -4.48
CA LYS A 16 -12.93 13.34 -3.56
C LYS A 16 -12.54 11.87 -3.75
N TRP A 17 -12.48 11.41 -4.99
CA TRP A 17 -12.05 10.04 -5.31
C TRP A 17 -10.62 9.74 -4.81
N SER A 18 -9.69 10.67 -5.01
CA SER A 18 -8.32 10.56 -4.50
C SER A 18 -8.27 10.42 -2.98
N PHE A 19 -9.10 11.18 -2.24
CA PHE A 19 -9.20 11.06 -0.79
C PHE A 19 -9.68 9.66 -0.35
N TYR A 20 -10.77 9.15 -0.94
CA TYR A 20 -11.27 7.81 -0.61
C TYR A 20 -10.25 6.72 -0.94
N LEU A 21 -9.54 6.86 -2.06
CA LEU A 21 -8.49 5.92 -2.46
C LEU A 21 -7.35 5.90 -1.43
N ASN A 22 -6.94 7.06 -0.93
CA ASN A 22 -5.93 7.16 0.14
C ASN A 22 -6.38 6.50 1.45
N VAL A 23 -7.66 6.68 1.84
CA VAL A 23 -8.22 6.03 3.03
C VAL A 23 -8.18 4.50 2.86
N VAL A 24 -8.56 3.99 1.69
CA VAL A 24 -8.49 2.55 1.40
C VAL A 24 -7.05 2.04 1.45
N ILE A 25 -6.09 2.74 0.86
CA ILE A 25 -4.66 2.36 0.93
C ILE A 25 -4.19 2.32 2.38
N PHE A 26 -4.58 3.30 3.21
CA PHE A 26 -4.22 3.33 4.62
C PHE A 26 -4.74 2.10 5.37
N ILE A 27 -6.01 1.72 5.14
CA ILE A 27 -6.59 0.51 5.74
C ILE A 27 -5.83 -0.74 5.28
N ILE A 28 -5.51 -0.84 3.98
CA ILE A 28 -4.73 -1.97 3.44
C ILE A 28 -3.37 -2.06 4.14
N ILE A 29 -2.66 -0.95 4.30
CA ILE A 29 -1.36 -0.93 5.00
C ILE A 29 -1.52 -1.39 6.46
N ALA A 30 -2.55 -0.93 7.17
CA ALA A 30 -2.80 -1.36 8.54
C ALA A 30 -3.04 -2.88 8.63
N VAL A 31 -3.80 -3.45 7.70
CA VAL A 31 -4.01 -4.91 7.61
C VAL A 31 -2.71 -5.64 7.34
N VAL A 32 -1.88 -5.15 6.42
CA VAL A 32 -0.59 -5.80 6.10
C VAL A 32 0.39 -5.72 7.27
N ILE A 33 0.41 -4.62 8.03
CA ILE A 33 1.20 -4.54 9.26
C ILE A 33 0.73 -5.60 10.27
N TYR A 34 -0.57 -5.78 10.42
CA TYR A 34 -1.12 -6.83 11.29
C TYR A 34 -0.69 -8.23 10.82
N LEU A 35 -0.76 -8.52 9.52
CA LEU A 35 -0.29 -9.79 8.96
C LEU A 35 1.20 -10.00 9.17
N LEU A 36 2.02 -8.96 8.99
CA LEU A 36 3.46 -9.02 9.23
C LEU A 36 3.78 -9.41 10.68
N ILE A 37 3.03 -8.87 11.64
CA ILE A 37 3.19 -9.23 13.07
C ILE A 37 2.89 -10.71 13.28
N LEU A 38 1.80 -11.22 12.71
CA LEU A 38 1.42 -12.64 12.82
C LEU A 38 2.45 -13.56 12.17
N ASP A 39 2.90 -13.23 10.95
CA ASP A 39 3.88 -14.03 10.20
C ASP A 39 5.24 -14.02 10.91
N ALA A 40 5.65 -12.88 11.49
CA ALA A 40 6.88 -12.80 12.29
C ALA A 40 6.79 -13.61 13.58
N PHE A 41 5.64 -13.58 14.27
CA PHE A 41 5.43 -14.38 15.47
C PHE A 41 5.42 -15.88 15.15
N HIS A 42 4.75 -16.26 14.06
CA HIS A 42 4.73 -17.64 13.57
C HIS A 42 6.14 -18.14 13.21
N ALA A 43 6.95 -17.32 12.53
CA ALA A 43 8.35 -17.67 12.24
C ALA A 43 9.18 -17.93 13.52
N GLY A 44 8.94 -17.15 14.58
CA GLY A 44 9.55 -17.36 15.89
C GLY A 44 9.13 -18.69 16.54
N ILE A 45 7.87 -19.08 16.42
CA ILE A 45 7.38 -20.39 16.92
C ILE A 45 8.00 -21.54 16.12
N VAL A 46 7.99 -21.44 14.79
CA VAL A 46 8.50 -22.50 13.90
C VAL A 46 10.01 -22.70 14.08
N TYR A 47 10.76 -21.65 14.42
CA TYR A 47 12.19 -21.76 14.76
C TYR A 47 12.44 -22.78 15.89
N VAL A 48 11.55 -22.82 16.89
CA VAL A 48 11.67 -23.77 18.02
C VAL A 48 11.39 -25.22 17.60
N GLN A 49 10.64 -25.43 16.51
CA GLN A 49 10.28 -26.76 16.01
C GLN A 49 11.42 -27.46 15.24
N ASN A 50 12.53 -26.76 14.96
CA ASN A 50 13.72 -27.31 14.27
C ASN A 50 13.44 -27.92 12.87
N ASP A 51 12.34 -27.55 12.21
CA ASP A 51 12.08 -27.91 10.81
C ASP A 51 12.57 -26.79 9.87
N PRO A 52 13.66 -27.01 9.12
CA PRO A 52 14.25 -25.98 8.27
C PRO A 52 13.37 -25.58 7.08
N THR A 53 12.51 -26.48 6.60
CA THR A 53 11.63 -26.22 5.45
C THR A 53 10.48 -25.33 5.87
N LEU A 54 9.85 -25.65 7.01
CA LEU A 54 8.79 -24.82 7.57
C LEU A 54 9.32 -23.45 7.99
N LEU A 55 10.52 -23.40 8.57
CA LEU A 55 11.15 -22.13 8.97
C LEU A 55 11.40 -21.23 7.77
N THR A 56 11.94 -21.79 6.68
CA THR A 56 12.17 -21.04 5.44
C THR A 56 10.86 -20.48 4.88
N ASN A 57 9.80 -21.30 4.84
CA ASN A 57 8.48 -20.85 4.37
C ASN A 57 7.89 -19.73 5.24
N ALA A 58 8.07 -19.80 6.56
CA ALA A 58 7.63 -18.75 7.47
C ALA A 58 8.38 -17.43 7.22
N TRP A 59 9.69 -17.47 7.01
CA TRP A 59 10.48 -16.28 6.67
C TRP A 59 10.14 -15.70 5.29
N ILE A 60 9.79 -16.54 4.31
CA ILE A 60 9.31 -16.06 3.00
C ILE A 60 8.01 -15.24 3.17
N ALA A 61 7.10 -15.69 4.03
CA ALA A 61 5.86 -14.96 4.31
C ALA A 61 6.15 -13.57 4.94
N VAL A 62 7.08 -13.51 5.90
CA VAL A 62 7.54 -12.24 6.49
C VAL A 62 8.13 -11.32 5.42
N VAL A 63 9.03 -11.83 4.58
CA VAL A 63 9.68 -11.03 3.52
C VAL A 63 8.65 -10.51 2.50
N ARG A 64 7.65 -11.32 2.14
CA ARG A 64 6.53 -10.91 1.27
C ARG A 64 5.82 -9.69 1.84
N ASP A 65 5.49 -9.71 3.12
CA ASP A 65 4.76 -8.62 3.77
C ASP A 65 5.59 -7.34 3.87
N VAL A 66 6.88 -7.48 4.20
CA VAL A 66 7.83 -6.36 4.17
C VAL A 66 7.96 -5.76 2.77
N ALA A 67 8.06 -6.60 1.73
CA ALA A 67 8.13 -6.14 0.35
C ALA A 67 6.85 -5.40 -0.07
N PHE A 68 5.68 -5.92 0.32
CA PHE A 68 4.41 -5.25 0.06
C PHE A 68 4.35 -3.87 0.74
N LEU A 69 4.76 -3.78 2.01
CA LEU A 69 4.81 -2.50 2.73
C LEU A 69 5.79 -1.53 2.09
N ALA A 70 6.97 -1.99 1.67
CA ALA A 70 7.95 -1.14 1.00
C ALA A 70 7.38 -0.51 -0.28
N VAL A 71 6.73 -1.31 -1.13
CA VAL A 71 6.09 -0.82 -2.36
C VAL A 71 4.91 0.11 -2.02
N GLY A 72 4.07 -0.25 -1.07
CA GLY A 72 2.92 0.56 -0.64
C GLY A 72 3.34 1.94 -0.11
N LEU A 73 4.39 1.99 0.71
CA LEU A 73 4.92 3.24 1.24
C LEU A 73 5.55 4.12 0.15
N VAL A 74 6.24 3.53 -0.83
CA VAL A 74 6.76 4.27 -1.99
C VAL A 74 5.62 4.91 -2.79
N ILE A 75 4.53 4.17 -3.04
CA ILE A 75 3.35 4.71 -3.74
C ILE A 75 2.76 5.90 -2.97
N LEU A 76 2.58 5.77 -1.66
CA LEU A 76 2.09 6.87 -0.82
C LEU A 76 3.01 8.08 -0.86
N PHE A 77 4.32 7.86 -0.80
CA PHE A 77 5.31 8.95 -0.85
C PHE A 77 5.26 9.70 -2.18
N VAL A 78 5.18 8.96 -3.30
CA VAL A 78 5.05 9.56 -4.65
C VAL A 78 3.74 10.33 -4.80
N GLN A 79 2.63 9.77 -4.33
CA GLN A 79 1.32 10.45 -4.35
C GLN A 79 1.34 11.74 -3.53
N MET A 80 1.91 11.69 -2.31
CA MET A 80 2.05 12.85 -1.45
C MET A 80 2.91 13.95 -2.10
N PHE A 81 4.05 13.58 -2.69
CA PHE A 81 4.94 14.52 -3.37
C PHE A 81 4.26 15.19 -4.57
N ASN A 82 3.53 14.42 -5.38
CA ASN A 82 2.77 14.94 -6.51
C ASN A 82 1.65 15.88 -6.07
N TYR A 83 0.93 15.54 -4.99
CA TYR A 83 -0.10 16.40 -4.42
C TYR A 83 0.49 17.72 -3.89
N TYR A 84 1.61 17.66 -3.16
CA TYR A 84 2.30 18.84 -2.66
C TYR A 84 2.79 19.75 -3.80
N ARG A 85 3.37 19.17 -4.86
CA ARG A 85 3.82 19.91 -6.04
C ARG A 85 2.67 20.61 -6.76
N GLN A 86 1.49 19.98 -6.85
CA GLN A 86 0.30 20.59 -7.45
C GLN A 86 -0.22 21.78 -6.62
N LEU A 87 -0.18 21.68 -5.29
CA LEU A 87 -0.56 22.79 -4.41
C LEU A 87 0.42 23.96 -4.52
N SER A 88 1.72 23.69 -4.51
CA SER A 88 2.76 24.72 -4.64
C SER A 88 2.69 25.51 -5.95
N ARG A 89 2.31 24.87 -7.07
CA ARG A 89 2.12 25.55 -8.37
C ARG A 89 0.85 26.39 -8.47
N ARG A 90 -0.07 26.26 -7.51
CA ARG A 90 -1.34 27.01 -7.47
C ARG A 90 -1.25 28.28 -6.62
N SER A 91 -0.21 28.41 -5.80
CA SER A 91 0.01 29.55 -4.90
C SER A 91 0.96 30.61 -5.47
N TRP A 92 1.39 30.47 -6.72
CA TRP A 92 2.16 31.46 -7.50
C TRP A 92 1.35 31.91 -8.69
#